data_AF-A0A7G8ZJS2-F1
#
_entry.id   AF-A0A7G8ZJS2-F1
#
_cell.length_a   1.000
_cell.length_b   1.000
_cell.length_c   1.000
_cell.angle_alpha   90.00
_cell.angle_beta   90.00
_cell.angle_gamma   90.00
#
_symmetry.space_group_name_H-M   'P 1'
#
loop_
_entity.id
_entity.type
_entity.pdbx_description
1 polymer ?
#
loop_
_entity_poly.entity_id
_entity_poly.type
_entity_poly.pdbx_seq_one_letter_code
_entity_poly.pdbx_strand_id
1 'polypeptide(L)'
;MADLIKLRGSLVLMVMAVPPVMMAVLGVLVIISGNAAGDWPRTAISGTAIWAYFLLPMTATGLTALLAQLEHSTGVWSHILATGTPRWQIFLSKGLIAFALMGATSLLVGLAIFTSGHVGGLVMPAEALEAFHPMARSFPSLRKCGWRACSSRRFSSPSPCAFPASPCRSRWALAAPSWRSPPPPRNGAGLSWLMPVNVLASEPDRAETAIAIGGMGGLVALTAMILWLSRRDWD
;
A
#
# COMPACT_ATOMS: atom_id res chain seq x y z
N MET A 1 6.38 23.06 5.65
CA MET A 1 5.03 23.67 5.51
C MET A 1 4.68 24.00 4.06
N ALA A 2 5.61 24.54 3.26
CA ALA A 2 5.34 24.86 1.85
C ALA A 2 4.78 23.69 1.02
N ASP A 3 5.28 22.46 1.21
CA ASP A 3 4.82 21.32 0.42
C ASP A 3 3.39 20.86 0.75
N LEU A 4 2.89 21.12 1.97
CA LEU A 4 1.48 20.84 2.32
C LEU A 4 0.50 21.76 1.57
N ILE A 5 0.93 23.00 1.30
CA ILE A 5 0.14 23.96 0.54
C ILE A 5 0.05 23.53 -0.93
N LYS A 6 1.14 22.97 -1.50
CA LYS A 6 1.16 22.43 -2.87
C LYS A 6 0.20 21.24 -3.08
N LEU A 7 -0.16 20.55 -2.00
CA LEU A 7 -1.10 19.43 -2.06
C LEU A 7 -2.58 19.89 -2.09
N ARG A 8 -2.90 21.11 -1.63
CA ARG A 8 -4.27 21.62 -1.63
C ARG A 8 -4.73 21.88 -3.07
N GLY A 9 -5.71 21.09 -3.53
CA GLY A 9 -6.27 21.18 -4.89
C GLY A 9 -5.51 20.37 -5.94
N SER A 10 -4.51 19.57 -5.55
CA SER A 10 -3.77 18.70 -6.46
C SER A 10 -4.52 17.40 -6.75
N LEU A 11 -4.29 16.82 -7.94
CA LEU A 11 -4.76 15.49 -8.36
C LEU A 11 -4.33 14.38 -7.37
N VAL A 12 -3.32 14.65 -6.54
CA VAL A 12 -2.90 13.81 -5.41
C VAL A 12 -4.05 13.54 -4.43
N LEU A 13 -4.90 14.52 -4.12
CA LEU A 13 -6.05 14.33 -3.23
C LEU A 13 -7.09 13.39 -3.84
N MET A 14 -7.29 13.48 -5.16
CA MET A 14 -8.19 12.57 -5.89
C MET A 14 -7.65 11.14 -5.86
N VAL A 15 -6.35 10.94 -6.11
CA VAL A 15 -5.71 9.61 -6.00
C VAL A 15 -5.75 9.05 -4.58
N MET A 16 -5.68 9.92 -3.56
CA MET A 16 -5.82 9.51 -2.16
C MET A 16 -7.24 9.02 -1.84
N ALA A 17 -8.26 9.59 -2.48
CA ALA A 17 -9.67 9.25 -2.24
C ALA A 17 -10.14 8.00 -3.01
N VAL A 18 -9.53 7.66 -4.14
CA VAL A 18 -9.96 6.52 -4.97
C VAL A 18 -9.96 5.18 -4.22
N PRO A 19 -8.86 4.77 -3.53
CA PRO A 19 -8.82 3.48 -2.85
C PRO A 19 -9.85 3.29 -1.72
N PRO A 20 -10.04 4.25 -0.78
CA PRO A 20 -11.04 4.07 0.27
C PRO A 20 -12.47 4.05 -0.29
N VAL A 21 -12.78 4.85 -1.32
CA VAL A 21 -14.10 4.80 -1.98
C VAL A 21 -14.33 3.45 -2.63
N MET A 22 -13.35 2.94 -3.38
CA MET A 22 -13.46 1.62 -4.01
C MET A 22 -13.63 0.50 -2.97
N MET A 23 -12.90 0.58 -1.86
CA MET A 23 -13.02 -0.38 -0.75
C MET A 23 -14.37 -0.33 -0.06
N ALA A 24 -14.94 0.86 0.14
CA ALA A 24 -16.28 1.00 0.70
C ALA A 24 -17.32 0.33 -0.20
N VAL A 25 -17.29 0.61 -1.51
CA VAL A 25 -18.21 0.03 -2.49
C VAL A 25 -18.07 -1.48 -2.57
N LEU A 26 -16.85 -2.00 -2.72
CA LEU A 26 -16.60 -3.44 -2.78
C LEU A 26 -17.03 -4.15 -1.50
N GLY A 27 -16.77 -3.57 -0.33
CA GLY A 27 -17.18 -4.15 0.95
C GLY A 27 -18.70 -4.29 1.06
N VAL A 28 -19.45 -3.25 0.65
CA VAL A 28 -20.92 -3.29 0.64
C VAL A 28 -21.43 -4.32 -0.35
N LEU A 29 -20.87 -4.38 -1.56
CA LEU A 29 -21.27 -5.36 -2.57
C LEU A 29 -21.03 -6.81 -2.12
N VAL A 30 -19.91 -7.07 -1.43
CA VAL A 30 -19.61 -8.41 -0.87
C VAL A 30 -20.67 -8.83 0.16
N ILE A 31 -21.13 -7.91 1.02
CA ILE A 31 -22.20 -8.20 1.98
C ILE A 31 -23.53 -8.43 1.25
N ILE A 32 -23.87 -7.58 0.29
CA ILE A 32 -25.10 -7.72 -0.53
C ILE A 32 -25.10 -9.03 -1.34
N SER A 33 -23.93 -9.56 -1.71
CA SER A 33 -23.84 -10.84 -2.43
C SER A 33 -24.13 -12.08 -1.58
N GLY A 34 -24.38 -11.95 -0.27
CA GLY A 34 -24.60 -13.09 0.63
C GLY A 34 -23.36 -13.96 0.85
N ASN A 35 -22.18 -13.48 0.46
CA ASN A 35 -20.90 -14.16 0.66
C ASN A 35 -20.09 -13.57 1.83
N ALA A 36 -20.70 -12.65 2.59
CA ALA A 36 -20.17 -12.22 3.88
C ALA A 36 -20.43 -13.32 4.90
N ALA A 37 -19.42 -13.71 5.66
CA ALA A 37 -19.55 -14.84 6.58
C ALA A 37 -20.21 -14.49 7.93
N GLY A 38 -21.00 -13.41 8.00
CA GLY A 38 -21.53 -12.86 9.25
C GLY A 38 -20.49 -12.41 10.30
N ASP A 39 -19.18 -12.54 10.02
CA ASP A 39 -18.12 -12.37 11.01
C ASP A 39 -17.12 -11.25 10.63
N TRP A 40 -16.91 -10.34 11.58
CA TRP A 40 -16.08 -9.13 11.43
C TRP A 40 -14.61 -9.39 11.10
N PRO A 41 -13.90 -10.30 11.78
CA PRO A 41 -12.50 -10.60 11.50
C PRO A 41 -12.29 -11.08 10.07
N ARG A 42 -13.22 -11.86 9.51
CA ARG A 42 -13.09 -12.40 8.16
C ARG A 42 -13.20 -11.31 7.10
N THR A 43 -14.18 -10.42 7.24
CA THR A 43 -14.38 -9.26 6.36
C THR A 43 -13.23 -8.24 6.49
N ALA A 44 -12.71 -8.04 7.70
CA ALA A 44 -11.56 -7.18 7.92
C ALA A 44 -10.26 -7.76 7.31
N ILE A 45 -10.02 -9.06 7.45
CA ILE A 45 -8.83 -9.72 6.88
C ILE A 45 -8.87 -9.68 5.35
N SER A 46 -10.01 -9.97 4.72
CA SER A 46 -10.12 -9.92 3.26
C SER A 46 -9.92 -8.51 2.71
N GLY A 47 -10.55 -7.50 3.32
CA GLY A 47 -10.37 -6.09 2.94
C GLY A 47 -8.94 -5.59 3.15
N THR A 48 -8.32 -5.91 4.29
CA THR A 48 -6.93 -5.52 4.57
C THR A 48 -5.92 -6.24 3.68
N ALA A 49 -6.19 -7.48 3.26
CA ALA A 49 -5.33 -8.20 2.33
C ALA A 49 -5.37 -7.58 0.92
N ILE A 50 -6.55 -7.25 0.39
CA ILE A 50 -6.67 -6.55 -0.90
C ILE A 50 -5.96 -5.19 -0.84
N TRP A 51 -6.10 -4.47 0.27
CA TRP A 51 -5.34 -3.23 0.48
C TRP A 51 -3.84 -3.49 0.45
N ALA A 52 -3.34 -4.37 1.32
CA ALA A 52 -1.90 -4.54 1.52
C ALA A 52 -1.14 -5.06 0.29
N TYR A 53 -1.71 -5.99 -0.48
CA TYR A 53 -1.01 -6.62 -1.62
C TYR A 53 -1.29 -5.96 -2.96
N PHE A 54 -2.46 -5.36 -3.14
CA PHE A 54 -2.87 -4.89 -4.45
C PHE A 54 -2.92 -3.37 -4.51
N LEU A 55 -3.75 -2.76 -3.67
CA LEU A 55 -3.98 -1.31 -3.76
C LEU A 55 -2.85 -0.49 -3.17
N LEU A 56 -2.20 -0.96 -2.11
CA LEU A 56 -1.12 -0.21 -1.47
C LEU A 56 0.08 -0.05 -2.43
N PRO A 57 0.62 -1.10 -3.08
CA PRO A 57 1.71 -0.90 -4.04
C PRO A 57 1.31 0.00 -5.21
N MET A 58 0.09 -0.13 -5.73
CA MET A 58 -0.41 0.67 -6.86
C MET A 58 -0.61 2.15 -6.48
N THR A 59 -1.13 2.41 -5.28
CA THR A 59 -1.28 3.78 -4.77
C THR A 59 0.06 4.38 -4.41
N ALA A 60 0.98 3.59 -3.88
CA ALA A 60 2.33 4.02 -3.56
C ALA A 60 3.09 4.47 -4.79
N THR A 61 2.98 3.77 -5.92
CA THR A 61 3.59 4.18 -7.19
C THR A 61 2.91 5.42 -7.76
N GLY A 62 1.57 5.43 -7.81
CA GLY A 62 0.80 6.57 -8.31
C GLY A 62 1.06 7.87 -7.55
N LEU A 63 1.00 7.82 -6.21
CA LEU A 63 1.24 8.99 -5.36
C LEU A 63 2.65 9.55 -5.55
N THR A 64 3.67 8.71 -5.63
CA THR A 64 5.04 9.20 -5.84
C THR A 64 5.30 9.69 -7.25
N ALA A 65 4.66 9.09 -8.26
CA ALA A 65 4.78 9.57 -9.63
C ALA A 65 4.19 10.98 -9.74
N LEU A 66 3.01 11.22 -9.16
CA LEU A 66 2.41 12.55 -9.09
C LEU A 66 3.25 13.52 -8.27
N LEU A 67 3.78 13.09 -7.12
CA LEU A 67 4.65 13.93 -6.30
C LEU A 67 5.91 14.34 -7.07
N ALA A 68 6.51 13.42 -7.82
CA ALA A 68 7.65 13.71 -8.68
C ALA A 68 7.29 14.67 -9.82
N GLN A 69 6.12 14.49 -10.46
CA GLN A 69 5.64 15.38 -11.51
C GLN A 69 5.39 16.80 -11.02
N LEU A 70 4.80 16.98 -9.83
CA LEU A 70 4.58 18.30 -9.21
C LEU A 70 5.88 19.06 -8.96
N GLU A 71 6.97 18.35 -8.74
CA GLU A 71 8.28 18.93 -8.45
C GLU A 71 9.05 19.29 -9.71
N HIS A 72 8.93 18.49 -10.77
CA HIS A 72 9.57 18.75 -12.05
C HIS A 72 8.75 19.73 -12.92
N SER A 73 7.44 19.83 -12.74
CA SER A 73 6.57 20.66 -13.59
C SER A 73 6.83 22.17 -13.46
N THR A 74 7.37 22.62 -12.33
CA THR A 74 7.59 24.05 -12.06
C THR A 74 9.01 24.52 -12.37
N GLY A 75 9.93 23.62 -12.74
CA GLY A 75 11.34 23.96 -12.97
C GLY A 75 12.10 24.45 -11.73
N VAL A 76 11.45 24.47 -10.55
CA VAL A 76 12.01 25.00 -9.29
C VAL A 76 13.04 24.05 -8.66
N TRP A 77 13.15 22.82 -9.17
CA TRP A 77 14.06 21.79 -8.64
C TRP A 77 15.52 22.23 -8.57
N SER A 78 16.04 22.82 -9.66
CA SER A 78 17.41 23.33 -9.72
C SER A 78 17.65 24.46 -8.72
N HIS A 79 16.69 25.39 -8.61
CA HIS A 79 16.76 26.49 -7.65
C HIS A 79 16.76 25.97 -6.20
N ILE A 80 15.93 24.99 -5.86
CA ILE A 80 15.87 24.41 -4.51
C ILE A 80 17.21 23.75 -4.15
N LEU A 81 17.80 23.00 -5.09
CA LEU A 81 19.11 22.36 -4.87
C LEU A 81 20.27 23.35 -4.78
N ALA A 82 20.14 24.53 -5.38
CA ALA A 82 21.12 25.61 -5.27
C ALA A 82 21.01 26.42 -3.97
N THR A 83 19.90 26.29 -3.21
CA THR A 83 19.79 26.97 -1.92
C THR A 83 20.77 26.37 -0.90
N GLY A 84 21.31 27.19 0.01
CA GLY A 84 22.21 26.75 1.09
C GLY A 84 21.56 25.87 2.16
N THR A 85 20.38 25.31 1.88
CA THR A 85 19.71 24.38 2.79
C THR A 85 20.36 22.99 2.68
N PRO A 86 20.54 22.27 3.80
CA PRO A 86 21.16 20.96 3.75
C PRO A 86 20.27 19.96 2.99
N ARG A 87 20.84 19.32 1.96
CA ARG A 87 20.12 18.45 1.00
C ARG A 87 19.29 17.35 1.66
N TRP A 88 19.74 16.79 2.79
CA TRP A 88 19.01 15.75 3.51
C TRP A 88 17.64 16.21 4.02
N GLN A 89 17.47 17.50 4.37
CA GLN A 89 16.18 18.03 4.84
C GLN A 89 15.16 18.06 3.71
N ILE A 90 15.60 18.37 2.49
CA ILE A 90 14.76 18.39 1.28
C ILE A 90 14.26 16.97 0.96
N PHE A 91 15.15 15.97 1.02
CA PHE A 91 14.75 14.58 0.75
C PHE A 91 13.91 14.00 1.89
N LEU A 92 14.26 14.31 3.14
CA LEU A 92 13.51 13.85 4.31
C LEU A 92 12.08 14.42 4.31
N SER A 93 11.90 15.71 4.00
CA SER A 93 10.56 16.30 3.95
C SER A 93 9.67 15.61 2.92
N LYS A 94 10.20 15.32 1.72
CA LYS A 94 9.48 14.60 0.66
C LYS A 94 9.15 13.17 1.06
N GLY A 95 10.11 12.47 1.67
CA GLY A 95 9.91 11.13 2.22
C GLY A 95 8.80 11.11 3.27
N LEU A 96 8.81 12.08 4.21
CA LEU A 96 7.80 12.22 5.25
C LEU A 96 6.41 12.54 4.68
N ILE A 97 6.32 13.37 3.64
CA ILE A 97 5.04 13.67 3.00
C ILE A 97 4.47 12.44 2.30
N ALA A 98 5.29 11.71 1.54
CA ALA A 98 4.87 10.47 0.91
C ALA A 98 4.42 9.43 1.97
N PHE A 99 5.14 9.33 3.09
CA PHE A 99 4.75 8.48 4.21
C PHE A 99 3.45 8.93 4.88
N ALA A 100 3.27 10.24 5.09
CA ALA A 100 2.08 10.80 5.70
C ALA A 100 0.85 10.60 4.82
N LEU A 101 0.96 10.82 3.51
CA LEU A 101 -0.11 10.54 2.54
C LEU A 101 -0.48 9.06 2.54
N MET A 102 0.51 8.16 2.54
CA MET A 102 0.25 6.72 2.59
C MET A 102 -0.42 6.28 3.89
N GLY A 103 0.02 6.86 5.02
CA GLY A 103 -0.59 6.67 6.32
C GLY A 103 -2.04 7.14 6.34
N ALA A 104 -2.32 8.33 5.81
CA ALA A 104 -3.66 8.88 5.69
C ALA A 104 -4.58 7.99 4.84
N THR A 105 -4.14 7.54 3.66
CA THR A 105 -4.93 6.62 2.82
C THR A 105 -5.21 5.30 3.55
N SER A 106 -4.24 4.75 4.27
CA SER A 106 -4.42 3.50 5.02
C SER A 106 -5.45 3.66 6.15
N LEU A 107 -5.49 4.83 6.80
CA LEU A 107 -6.52 5.15 7.80
C LEU A 107 -7.91 5.27 7.17
N LEU A 108 -8.02 5.96 6.03
CA LEU A 108 -9.27 6.08 5.28
C LEU A 108 -9.79 4.73 4.80
N VAL A 109 -8.90 3.82 4.38
CA VAL A 109 -9.28 2.45 4.01
C VAL A 109 -9.78 1.66 5.22
N GLY A 110 -9.16 1.83 6.39
CA GLY A 110 -9.68 1.26 7.64
C GLY A 110 -11.09 1.74 7.98
N LEU A 111 -11.33 3.05 7.83
CA LEU A 111 -12.65 3.64 7.98
C LEU A 111 -13.63 3.09 6.93
N ALA A 112 -13.21 2.96 5.68
CA ALA A 112 -14.03 2.42 4.60
C ALA A 112 -14.51 0.99 4.88
N ILE A 113 -13.62 0.10 5.33
CA ILE A 113 -13.95 -1.29 5.73
C ILE A 113 -14.95 -1.30 6.89
N PHE A 114 -14.79 -0.38 7.85
CA PHE A 114 -15.73 -0.27 8.97
C PHE A 114 -17.11 0.23 8.51
N THR A 115 -17.15 1.29 7.71
CA THR A 115 -18.40 1.85 7.18
C THR A 115 -19.12 0.87 6.26
N SER A 116 -18.40 0.07 5.47
CA SER A 116 -19.02 -0.90 4.57
C SER A 116 -19.71 -2.03 5.33
N GLY A 117 -19.15 -2.49 6.46
CA GLY A 117 -19.79 -3.44 7.35
C GLY A 117 -21.12 -2.94 7.90
N HIS A 118 -21.17 -1.69 8.37
CA HIS A 118 -22.39 -1.08 8.88
C HIS A 118 -23.44 -0.82 7.78
N VAL A 119 -23.02 -0.23 6.66
CA VAL A 119 -23.93 0.05 5.53
C VAL A 119 -24.47 -1.24 4.93
N GLY A 120 -23.64 -2.28 4.80
CA GLY A 120 -24.08 -3.59 4.32
C GLY A 120 -25.11 -4.25 5.24
N GLY A 121 -24.91 -4.16 6.57
CA GLY A 121 -25.87 -4.70 7.55
C GLY A 121 -27.21 -3.96 7.58
N LEU A 122 -27.26 -2.68 7.20
CA LEU A 122 -28.52 -1.95 7.03
C LEU A 122 -29.32 -2.41 5.80
N VAL A 123 -28.62 -2.84 4.74
CA VAL A 123 -29.25 -3.30 3.49
C VAL A 123 -29.68 -4.76 3.58
N MET A 124 -28.84 -5.61 4.19
CA MET A 124 -29.13 -7.02 4.43
C MET A 124 -29.04 -7.35 5.93
N PRO A 125 -30.16 -7.27 6.66
CA PRO A 125 -30.17 -7.54 8.10
C PRO A 125 -29.85 -9.01 8.44
N ALA A 126 -30.05 -9.95 7.50
CA ALA A 126 -29.71 -11.35 7.67
C ALA A 126 -28.20 -11.63 7.74
N GLU A 127 -27.38 -10.75 7.13
CA GLU A 127 -25.92 -10.83 7.11
C GLU A 127 -25.29 -9.70 7.96
N ALA A 128 -26.08 -9.12 8.86
CA ALA A 128 -25.62 -8.05 9.73
C ALA A 128 -24.53 -8.57 10.66
N LEU A 129 -23.40 -7.86 10.70
CA LEU A 129 -22.27 -8.21 11.54
C LEU A 129 -22.59 -7.83 13.00
N GLU A 130 -23.13 -8.77 13.78
CA GLU A 130 -23.78 -8.50 15.09
C GLU A 130 -22.85 -8.03 16.22
N ALA A 131 -21.53 -8.20 16.10
CA ALA A 131 -20.59 -7.79 17.15
C ALA A 131 -20.10 -6.34 16.98
N PHE A 132 -19.84 -5.62 18.09
CA PHE A 132 -19.10 -4.36 18.04
C PHE A 132 -17.69 -4.65 17.54
N HIS A 133 -17.37 -4.23 16.31
CA HIS A 133 -16.02 -4.37 15.77
C HIS A 133 -15.04 -3.63 16.69
N PRO A 134 -14.05 -4.30 17.31
CA PRO A 134 -13.05 -3.62 18.12
C PRO A 134 -12.13 -2.85 17.16
N MET A 135 -12.51 -1.61 16.82
CA MET A 135 -11.77 -0.69 15.95
C MET A 135 -10.32 -0.52 16.43
N ALA A 136 -10.09 -0.71 17.73
CA ALA A 136 -8.77 -0.74 18.37
C ALA A 136 -7.84 -1.88 17.89
N ARG A 137 -8.35 -3.03 17.42
CA ARG A 137 -7.53 -4.16 16.96
C ARG A 137 -7.15 -4.11 15.47
N SER A 138 -7.93 -3.46 14.61
CA SER A 138 -7.65 -3.38 13.17
C SER A 138 -6.73 -2.20 12.80
N PHE A 139 -6.81 -1.09 13.55
CA PHE A 139 -5.96 0.09 13.39
C PHE A 139 -4.44 -0.21 13.44
N PRO A 140 -3.91 -0.99 14.39
CA PRO A 140 -2.48 -1.33 14.42
C PRO A 140 -2.07 -2.19 13.22
N SER A 141 -2.92 -3.09 12.73
CA SER A 141 -2.65 -3.93 11.56
C SER A 141 -2.58 -3.12 10.26
N LEU A 142 -3.49 -2.15 10.09
CA LEU A 142 -3.48 -1.18 8.98
C LEU A 142 -2.30 -0.21 9.05
N ARG A 143 -1.94 0.27 10.26
CA ARG A 143 -0.75 1.10 10.47
C ARG A 143 0.52 0.36 10.11
N LYS A 144 0.61 -0.92 10.47
CA LYS A 144 1.74 -1.79 10.13
C LYS A 144 1.78 -2.07 8.60
N CYS A 145 0.64 -2.29 7.93
CA CYS A 145 0.58 -2.53 6.48
C CYS A 145 0.89 -1.29 5.64
N GLY A 146 0.35 -0.12 6.00
CA GLY A 146 0.65 1.19 5.40
C GLY A 146 2.14 1.52 5.41
N TRP A 147 2.80 1.21 6.54
CA TRP A 147 4.24 1.36 6.68
C TRP A 147 5.03 0.45 5.73
N ARG A 148 4.56 -0.78 5.49
CA ARG A 148 5.28 -1.83 4.74
C ARG A 148 5.29 -1.66 3.23
N ALA A 149 4.23 -1.17 2.60
CA ALA A 149 4.29 -0.98 1.15
C ALA A 149 4.80 0.41 0.72
N CYS A 150 5.03 1.32 1.68
CA CYS A 150 6.05 2.36 1.52
C CYS A 150 7.49 1.80 1.58
N SER A 151 7.69 0.74 2.34
CA SER A 151 8.99 0.12 2.63
C SER A 151 9.44 -0.85 1.52
N SER A 152 8.51 -1.55 0.85
CA SER A 152 8.76 -2.48 -0.25
C SER A 152 8.99 -1.80 -1.60
N ARG A 153 9.24 -0.49 -1.60
CA ARG A 153 9.64 0.27 -2.78
C ARG A 153 11.05 -0.18 -3.17
N ARG A 154 11.14 -1.33 -3.85
CA ARG A 154 12.28 -1.65 -4.71
C ARG A 154 12.31 -0.59 -5.79
N PHE A 155 13.08 0.45 -5.51
CA PHE A 155 14.03 1.08 -6.42
C PHE A 155 13.77 0.76 -7.91
N SER A 156 12.73 1.37 -8.50
CA SER A 156 12.82 1.82 -9.89
C SER A 156 13.69 3.08 -9.88
N SER A 157 15.00 2.87 -9.79
CA SER A 157 16.01 3.90 -10.07
C SER A 157 15.74 4.51 -11.45
N PRO A 158 15.67 5.83 -11.60
CA PRO A 158 16.01 6.46 -12.87
C PRO A 158 17.53 6.52 -12.96
N SER A 159 18.16 5.36 -13.16
CA SER A 159 19.53 5.31 -13.67
C SER A 159 19.44 5.19 -15.19
N PRO A 160 20.14 6.04 -15.97
CA PRO A 160 20.26 5.88 -17.41
C PRO A 160 21.24 4.72 -17.67
N CYS A 161 20.81 3.51 -17.37
CA CYS A 161 21.40 2.29 -17.89
C CYS A 161 20.24 1.52 -18.50
N ALA A 162 20.04 1.77 -19.80
CA ALA A 162 19.29 0.89 -20.66
C ALA A 162 19.91 -0.51 -20.58
N PHE A 163 19.38 -1.34 -19.68
CA PHE A 163 19.55 -2.79 -19.81
C PHE A 163 18.58 -3.24 -20.91
N PRO A 164 19.09 -3.71 -22.06
CA PRO A 164 18.22 -4.23 -23.09
C PRO A 164 17.57 -5.51 -22.55
N ALA A 165 16.25 -5.55 -22.65
CA ALA A 165 15.43 -6.77 -22.64
C ALA A 165 15.82 -7.88 -21.64
N SER A 166 15.11 -7.93 -20.50
CA SER A 166 14.73 -9.24 -19.95
C SER A 166 13.34 -9.23 -19.30
N PRO A 167 12.26 -9.29 -20.11
CA PRO A 167 10.93 -9.61 -19.60
C PRO A 167 10.82 -11.05 -19.04
N CYS A 168 11.92 -11.83 -19.06
CA CYS A 168 11.98 -13.20 -18.58
C CYS A 168 12.24 -13.37 -17.08
N ARG A 169 12.61 -12.37 -16.27
CA ARG A 169 12.96 -12.68 -14.86
C ARG A 169 11.80 -12.60 -13.86
N SER A 170 10.72 -11.86 -14.17
CA SER A 170 9.48 -11.85 -13.36
C SER A 170 8.47 -12.91 -13.77
N ARG A 171 8.53 -13.41 -15.02
CA ARG A 171 7.65 -14.48 -15.52
C ARG A 171 7.99 -15.86 -14.94
N TRP A 172 9.25 -16.10 -14.57
CA TRP A 172 9.69 -17.41 -14.04
C TRP A 172 9.52 -17.57 -12.52
N ALA A 173 9.31 -16.50 -11.76
CA ALA A 173 8.86 -16.63 -10.37
C ALA A 173 7.36 -16.96 -10.26
N LEU A 174 6.59 -16.68 -11.32
CA LEU A 174 5.17 -17.02 -11.46
C LEU A 174 4.93 -18.36 -12.19
N ALA A 175 5.98 -18.96 -12.75
CA ALA A 175 5.94 -20.20 -13.51
C ALA A 175 6.93 -21.24 -12.97
N ALA A 176 7.09 -21.32 -11.65
CA ALA A 176 7.60 -22.55 -11.05
C ALA A 176 6.64 -23.69 -11.47
N PRO A 177 7.16 -24.86 -11.89
CA PRO A 177 6.33 -25.94 -12.40
C PRO A 177 5.33 -26.41 -11.34
N SER A 178 4.07 -26.04 -11.54
CA SER A 178 2.92 -26.42 -10.72
C SER A 178 2.60 -27.93 -10.75
N TRP A 179 3.35 -28.74 -11.52
CA TRP A 179 3.09 -30.17 -11.68
C TRP A 179 3.65 -31.05 -10.54
N ARG A 180 4.53 -30.51 -9.68
CA ARG A 180 5.12 -31.26 -8.54
C ARG A 180 4.47 -30.92 -7.19
N SER A 181 3.46 -30.06 -7.17
CA SER A 181 2.64 -29.81 -5.98
C SER A 181 1.37 -30.67 -6.04
N PRO A 182 0.88 -31.22 -4.92
CA PRO A 182 -0.45 -31.85 -4.89
C PRO A 182 -1.48 -30.87 -5.48
N PRO A 183 -2.53 -31.38 -6.17
CA PRO A 183 -3.55 -30.51 -6.75
C PRO A 183 -4.04 -29.55 -5.66
N PRO A 184 -4.07 -28.23 -5.94
CA PRO A 184 -4.47 -27.26 -4.94
C PRO A 184 -5.86 -27.65 -4.42
N PRO A 185 -6.16 -27.45 -3.12
CA PRO A 185 -7.53 -27.52 -2.66
C PRO A 185 -8.38 -26.64 -3.59
N ARG A 186 -9.59 -27.10 -3.90
CA ARG A 186 -10.50 -26.56 -4.93
C ARG A 186 -10.75 -25.03 -4.84
N ASN A 187 -10.29 -24.39 -3.77
CA ASN A 187 -10.46 -22.99 -3.40
C ASN A 187 -9.22 -22.13 -3.73
N GLY A 188 -8.74 -22.16 -4.99
CA GLY A 188 -7.93 -21.05 -5.54
C GLY A 188 -6.44 -20.96 -5.15
N ALA A 189 -5.86 -21.97 -4.50
CA ALA A 189 -4.45 -21.96 -4.08
C ALA A 189 -3.41 -22.02 -5.24
N GLY A 190 -3.85 -22.12 -6.50
CA GLY A 190 -2.99 -22.11 -7.69
C GLY A 190 -2.70 -20.72 -8.26
N LEU A 191 -3.28 -19.66 -7.70
CA LEU A 191 -3.10 -18.30 -8.20
C LEU A 191 -2.04 -17.60 -7.35
N SER A 192 -0.89 -17.29 -7.96
CA SER A 192 0.27 -16.73 -7.27
C SER A 192 0.00 -15.42 -6.52
N TRP A 193 -1.06 -14.69 -6.90
CA TRP A 193 -1.48 -13.47 -6.19
C TRP A 193 -2.41 -13.73 -4.99
N LEU A 194 -3.08 -14.89 -4.93
CA LEU A 194 -3.94 -15.30 -3.80
C LEU A 194 -3.14 -15.98 -2.68
N MET A 195 -1.95 -16.51 -2.99
CA MET A 195 -1.06 -17.14 -2.01
C MET A 195 -0.82 -16.27 -0.76
N PRO A 196 -0.49 -14.97 -0.87
CA PRO A 196 -0.29 -14.13 0.31
C PRO A 196 -1.57 -13.94 1.14
N VAL A 197 -2.73 -13.85 0.49
CA VAL A 197 -4.03 -13.75 1.16
C VAL A 197 -4.33 -15.03 1.95
N ASN A 198 -4.07 -16.19 1.35
CA ASN A 198 -4.25 -17.48 2.02
C ASN A 198 -3.28 -17.67 3.18
N VAL A 199 -2.00 -17.31 3.04
CA VAL A 199 -1.00 -17.40 4.11
C VAL A 199 -1.38 -16.51 5.30
N LEU A 200 -1.89 -15.30 5.04
CA LEU A 200 -2.40 -14.41 6.09
C LEU A 200 -3.64 -14.94 6.79
N ALA A 201 -4.49 -15.68 6.07
CA ALA A 201 -5.68 -16.28 6.63
C ALA A 201 -5.38 -17.55 7.46
N SER A 202 -4.32 -18.30 7.12
CA SER A 202 -3.99 -19.58 7.75
C SER A 202 -2.98 -19.48 8.89
N GLU A 203 -2.04 -18.53 8.85
CA GLU A 203 -0.85 -18.51 9.73
C GLU A 203 -0.56 -17.10 10.30
N PRO A 204 -1.22 -16.68 11.39
CA PRO A 204 -1.10 -15.32 11.94
C PRO A 204 0.33 -14.99 12.43
N ASP A 205 1.09 -15.96 12.94
CA ASP A 205 2.46 -15.74 13.43
C ASP A 205 3.44 -15.37 12.29
N ARG A 206 3.21 -15.95 11.10
CA ARG A 206 4.00 -15.62 9.90
C ARG A 206 3.65 -14.25 9.36
N ALA A 207 2.40 -13.82 9.53
CA ALA A 207 2.02 -12.46 9.24
C ALA A 207 2.85 -11.52 10.11
N GLU A 208 2.80 -11.63 11.43
CA GLU A 208 3.48 -10.72 12.36
C GLU A 208 4.99 -10.56 12.14
N THR A 209 5.66 -11.64 11.72
CA THR A 209 7.08 -11.63 11.37
C THR A 209 7.34 -10.97 10.00
N ALA A 210 6.53 -11.26 8.98
CA ALA A 210 6.64 -10.65 7.65
C ALA A 210 6.41 -9.12 7.66
N ILE A 211 5.29 -8.68 8.22
CA ILE A 211 5.34 -7.96 9.49
C ILE A 211 6.55 -7.05 9.80
N ALA A 212 7.17 -7.37 10.92
CA ALA A 212 8.35 -6.71 11.46
C ALA A 212 9.49 -6.58 10.43
N ILE A 213 9.77 -7.64 9.68
CA ILE A 213 10.90 -7.69 8.73
C ILE A 213 10.71 -6.66 7.62
N GLY A 214 9.52 -6.57 7.01
CA GLY A 214 9.23 -5.57 5.99
C GLY A 214 9.30 -4.15 6.54
N GLY A 215 8.80 -3.91 7.75
CA GLY A 215 8.85 -2.59 8.40
C GLY A 215 10.28 -2.11 8.64
N MET A 216 11.11 -2.96 9.24
CA MET A 216 12.53 -2.67 9.47
C MET A 216 13.28 -2.50 8.15
N GLY A 217 13.06 -3.41 7.19
CA GLY A 217 13.76 -3.41 5.91
C GLY A 217 13.59 -2.10 5.14
N GLY A 218 12.39 -1.54 5.07
CA GLY A 218 12.23 -0.28 4.34
C GLY A 218 12.48 0.99 5.15
N LEU A 219 12.54 0.95 6.49
CA LEU A 219 13.19 2.04 7.24
C LEU A 219 14.68 2.12 6.91
N VAL A 220 15.35 0.96 6.88
CA VAL A 220 16.76 0.89 6.49
C VAL A 220 16.93 1.34 5.05
N ALA A 221 16.07 0.93 4.13
CA ALA A 221 16.11 1.39 2.74
C ALA A 221 15.87 2.90 2.61
N LEU A 222 14.91 3.48 3.35
CA LEU A 222 14.61 4.91 3.33
C LEU A 222 15.80 5.72 3.85
N THR A 223 16.37 5.31 4.99
CA THR A 223 17.55 5.98 5.57
C THR A 223 18.76 5.88 4.66
N ALA A 224 19.05 4.71 4.10
CA ALA A 224 20.11 4.52 3.12
C ALA A 224 19.90 5.38 1.86
N MET A 225 18.67 5.47 1.37
CA MET A 225 18.31 6.31 0.22
C MET A 225 18.57 7.79 0.53
N ILE A 226 18.12 8.31 1.67
CA ILE A 226 18.32 9.72 2.05
C ILE A 226 19.83 10.03 2.17
N LEU A 227 20.60 9.15 2.82
CA LEU A 227 22.05 9.31 2.95
C LEU A 227 22.74 9.30 1.59
N TRP A 228 22.36 8.37 0.71
CA TRP A 228 22.93 8.27 -0.63
C TRP A 228 22.61 9.49 -1.49
N LEU A 229 21.35 9.93 -1.54
CA LEU A 229 20.95 11.14 -2.29
C LEU A 229 21.57 12.42 -1.72
N SER A 230 21.81 12.49 -0.42
CA SER A 230 22.44 13.67 0.21
C SER A 230 23.90 13.86 -0.18
N ARG A 231 24.60 12.76 -0.49
CA ARG A 231 26.02 12.75 -0.88
C ARG A 231 26.24 12.88 -2.39
N ARG A 232 25.17 12.78 -3.18
CA ARG A 232 25.27 12.85 -4.64
C ARG A 232 25.39 14.32 -5.05
N ASP A 233 26.38 14.60 -5.88
CA ASP A 233 26.53 15.90 -6.53
C ASP A 233 25.70 15.92 -7.81
N TRP A 234 25.03 17.05 -8.04
CA TRP A 234 24.04 17.26 -9.09
C TRP A 234 24.54 18.40 -9.99
N ASP A 235 25.67 18.14 -10.64
CA ASP A 235 26.27 19.01 -11.66
C ASP A 235 25.84 18.58 -13.08
#